data_AF-A0A381UFZ1-F1
#
_entry.id   AF-A0A381UFZ1-F1
#
_cell.length_a   1.000
_cell.length_b   1.000
_cell.length_c   1.000
_cell.angle_alpha   90.00
_cell.angle_beta   90.00
_cell.angle_gamma   90.00
#
_symmetry.space_group_name_H-M   'P 1'
#
loop_
_entity.id
_entity.type
_entity.pdbx_description
1 polymer ?
#
loop_
_entity_poly.entity_id
_entity_poly.type
_entity_poly.pdbx_seq_one_letter_code
_entity_poly.pdbx_strand_id
1 'polypeptide(L)' 'VHDGIKFEKNGVPAAVICTEPFITSGAAMAKLGGIPEYPFAVTDHPLGSLDQDTLKNR' A
#
# COMPACT_ATOMS: atom_id res chain seq x y z
N VAL A 1 -3.21 -2.39 -3.32
CA VAL A 1 -3.82 -3.44 -2.47
C VAL A 1 -5.02 -4.09 -3.14
N HIS A 2 -6.04 -3.35 -3.57
CA HIS A 2 -7.22 -3.91 -4.27
C HIS A 2 -6.87 -4.95 -5.36
N ASP A 3 -5.98 -4.59 -6.30
CA ASP A 3 -5.64 -5.47 -7.42
C ASP A 3 -4.84 -6.70 -6.98
N GLY A 4 -3.97 -6.56 -5.98
CA GLY A 4 -3.25 -7.70 -5.38
C GLY A 4 -4.23 -8.74 -4.82
N ILE A 5 -5.23 -8.30 -4.06
CA ILE A 5 -6.31 -9.17 -3.56
C ILE A 5 -7.07 -9.83 -4.72
N LYS A 6 -7.35 -9.08 -5.79
CA LYS A 6 -8.06 -9.62 -6.95
C LYS A 6 -7.25 -10.71 -7.65
N PHE A 7 -5.93 -10.53 -7.76
CA PHE A 7 -5.02 -11.54 -8.31
C PHE A 7 -4.96 -12.79 -7.45
N GLU A 8 -4.78 -12.67 -6.13
CA GLU A 8 -4.76 -13.85 -5.24
C GLU A 8 -6.05 -14.68 -5.33
N LYS A 9 -7.21 -14.01 -5.36
CA LYS A 9 -8.51 -14.68 -5.50
C LYS A 9 -8.67 -15.44 -6.82
N ASN A 10 -7.93 -15.05 -7.84
CA ASN A 10 -7.89 -15.72 -9.13
C ASN A 10 -6.76 -16.76 -9.22
N GLY A 11 -6.06 -17.05 -8.12
CA GLY A 11 -4.93 -17.98 -8.10
C GLY A 11 -3.64 -17.44 -8.72
N VAL A 12 -3.53 -16.11 -8.89
CA VAL A 12 -2.34 -15.43 -9.41
C VAL A 12 -1.62 -14.77 -8.23
N PRO A 13 -0.41 -15.22 -7.86
CA PRO A 13 0.35 -14.60 -6.78
C PRO A 13 0.67 -13.14 -7.09
N ALA A 14 0.52 -12.26 -6.11
CA ALA A 14 0.81 -10.83 -6.25
C ALA A 14 1.64 -10.31 -5.07
N ALA A 15 2.70 -9.55 -5.40
CA ALA A 15 3.44 -8.78 -4.43
C ALA A 15 2.95 -7.32 -4.47
N VAL A 16 2.48 -6.81 -3.34
CA VAL A 16 2.05 -5.41 -3.22
C VAL A 16 3.10 -4.62 -2.46
N ILE A 17 3.47 -3.47 -3.02
CA ILE A 17 4.32 -2.46 -2.37
C ILE A 17 3.42 -1.25 -2.09
N CYS A 18 3.44 -0.79 -0.84
CA CYS A 18 2.70 0.36 -0.35
C CYS A 18 3.69 1.38 0.21
N THR A 19 3.35 2.66 0.16
CA THR A 19 4.16 3.68 0.85
C THR A 19 3.55 4.04 2.20
N GLU A 20 4.38 4.44 3.17
CA GLU A 20 4.00 4.74 4.56
C GLU A 20 2.62 5.44 4.74
N PRO A 21 2.28 6.53 4.00
CA PRO A 21 1.02 7.25 4.21
C PRO A 21 -0.23 6.44 3.85
N PHE A 22 -0.10 5.38 3.06
CA PHE A 22 -1.22 4.58 2.58
C PHE A 22 -1.43 3.28 3.35
N ILE A 23 -0.66 2.99 4.41
CA ILE A 23 -0.81 1.76 5.20
C ILE A 23 -2.25 1.59 5.69
N THR A 24 -2.85 2.64 6.27
CA THR A 24 -4.23 2.59 6.80
C THR A 24 -5.25 2.28 5.70
N SER A 25 -5.15 2.98 4.57
CA SER A 25 -6.02 2.74 3.40
C SER A 25 -5.81 1.34 2.81
N GLY A 26 -4.56 0.87 2.80
CA GLY A 26 -4.19 -0.47 2.38
C GLY A 26 -4.82 -1.54 3.26
N ALA A 27 -4.71 -1.42 4.58
CA ALA A 27 -5.33 -2.34 5.53
C ALA A 27 -6.87 -2.33 5.43
N ALA A 28 -7.48 -1.17 5.22
CA ALA A 28 -8.91 -1.07 4.99
C ALA A 28 -9.33 -1.80 3.70
N MET A 29 -8.58 -1.63 2.60
CA MET A 29 -8.80 -2.37 1.35
C MET A 29 -8.61 -3.88 1.52
N ALA A 30 -7.61 -4.32 2.30
CA ALA A 30 -7.38 -5.71 2.65
C ALA A 30 -8.59 -6.34 3.33
N LYS A 31 -9.12 -5.66 4.36
CA LYS A 31 -10.31 -6.07 5.09
C LYS A 31 -11.56 -6.11 4.21
N LEU A 32 -11.83 -5.04 3.44
CA LEU A 32 -12.97 -4.98 2.52
C LEU A 32 -12.88 -6.03 1.40
N GLY A 33 -11.65 -6.29 0.94
CA GLY A 33 -11.35 -7.31 -0.05
C GLY A 33 -11.43 -8.74 0.48
N GLY A 34 -11.66 -8.95 1.79
CA GLY A 34 -11.84 -10.28 2.38
C GLY A 34 -10.55 -11.02 2.70
N ILE A 35 -9.40 -10.33 2.72
CA ILE A 35 -8.13 -10.87 3.21
C ILE A 35 -7.56 -9.86 4.24
N PRO A 36 -8.08 -9.85 5.49
CA PRO A 36 -7.80 -8.77 6.45
C PRO A 36 -6.33 -8.54 6.78
N GLU A 37 -5.51 -9.59 6.70
CA GLU A 37 -4.06 -9.53 6.95
C GLU A 37 -3.25 -9.74 5.67
N TYR A 38 -3.76 -9.24 4.54
CA TYR A 38 -3.05 -9.32 3.26
C TYR A 38 -1.70 -8.59 3.34
N PRO A 39 -0.57 -9.29 3.16
CA PRO A 39 0.75 -8.69 3.33
C PRO A 39 1.09 -7.74 2.18
N PHE A 40 1.76 -6.64 2.52
CA PHE A 40 2.41 -5.76 1.55
C PHE A 40 3.71 -5.21 2.12
N ALA A 41 4.72 -5.03 1.27
CA ALA A 41 5.94 -4.35 1.64
C ALA A 41 5.67 -2.85 1.79
N VAL A 42 6.33 -2.21 2.76
CA VAL A 42 6.23 -0.78 3.00
C VAL A 42 7.54 -0.10 2.61
N THR A 43 7.44 1.03 1.92
CA THR A 43 8.58 1.90 1.55
C THR A 43 8.25 3.37 1.82
N ASP A 44 9.27 4.23 1.83
CA ASP A 44 9.08 5.66 2.01
C ASP A 44 8.28 6.27 0.85
N HIS A 45 7.33 7.14 1.17
CA HIS A 45 6.67 7.91 0.13
C HIS A 45 7.64 8.97 -0.41
N PRO A 46 7.79 9.10 -1.73
CA PRO A 46 8.72 10.08 -2.31
C PRO A 46 8.36 11.55 -2.03
N LEU A 47 7.17 11.84 -1.50
CA LEU A 47 6.59 13.19 -1.40
C LEU A 47 5.63 13.34 -0.20
N GLY A 48 4.67 12.43 -0.05
CA GLY A 48 3.58 12.58 0.92
C GLY A 48 3.98 12.58 2.39
N SER A 49 5.20 12.14 2.70
CA SER A 49 5.76 12.13 4.07
C SER A 49 6.74 13.29 4.32
N LEU A 50 6.98 14.15 3.34
CA LEU A 50 7.98 15.21 3.45
C LEU A 50 7.42 16.45 4.12
N ASP A 51 8.23 17.10 4.93
CA ASP A 51 7.95 18.46 5.39
C ASP A 51 8.15 19.49 4.26
N GLN A 52 7.71 20.72 4.50
CA GLN A 52 7.73 21.80 3.50
C GLN A 52 9.15 22.18 3.05
N ASP A 53 10.14 22.11 3.93
CA ASP A 53 11.50 22.52 3.59
C ASP A 53 12.22 21.42 2.82
N THR A 54 12.01 20.16 3.19
CA THR A 54 12.46 19.00 2.41
C THR A 54 11.81 18.96 1.03
N LEU A 55 10.52 19.32 0.92
CA LEU A 55 9.80 19.35 -0.34
C LEU A 55 10.32 20.45 -1.30
N LYS A 56 10.69 21.62 -0.78
CA LYS A 56 11.28 22.72 -1.59
C LYS A 56 12.65 22.36 -2.19
N ASN A 57 13.37 21.41 -1.60
CA ASN A 57 14.74 21.05 -1.96
C ASN A 57 14.82 19.74 -2.79
N ARG A 58 13.70 19.18 -3.23
CA ARG A 58 13.60 18.01 -4.11
C ARG A 58 13.35 18.43 -5.55
#